data_AF-A0A7W0ZM02-F1
#
_entry.id   AF-A0A7W0ZM02-F1
#
_cell.length_a   1.000
_cell.length_b   1.000
_cell.length_c   1.000
_cell.angle_alpha   90.00
_cell.angle_beta   90.00
_cell.angle_gamma   90.00
#
_symmetry.space_group_name_H-M   'P 1'
#
loop_
_entity.id
_entity.type
_entity.pdbx_description
1 polymer ?
#
loop_
_entity_poly.entity_id
_entity_poly.type
_entity_poly.pdbx_seq_one_letter_code
_entity_poly.pdbx_strand_id
1 'polypeptide(L)'
;MKRSLILWGVVLLTLVPAQEAQSQWRNGNLALRTNGNSFQSGDRLKVEVLALETINEPFFTQVSYRFAETVREKDKDGHETTKQEERTSTRPTGPVLESLDQFRLLSVDDTFHFGEASPAGRYTIEVGVFRGYTKERLATLRSCVVYQNGERPTDACPLHLRSLKRANSEEWLIFDGNFSVNGRYSATLLSGTKVIKYLEGNIGTSGSHEITIASHLLTGVAGKTYDILLHDHSSNRSSTLSRVTIPAAP
;
A
#
# COMPACT_ATOMS: atom_id res chain seq x y z
N MET A 1 -12.75 60.58 -44.32
CA MET A 1 -13.04 60.47 -42.87
C MET A 1 -12.96 59.00 -42.47
N LYS A 2 -11.83 58.58 -41.88
CA LYS A 2 -11.56 57.20 -41.47
C LYS A 2 -12.04 56.99 -40.04
N ARG A 3 -12.91 55.99 -39.82
CA ARG A 3 -13.29 55.50 -38.49
C ARG A 3 -12.19 54.55 -38.01
N SER A 4 -11.61 54.84 -36.85
CA SER A 4 -10.72 53.92 -36.14
C SER A 4 -11.42 53.50 -34.85
N LEU A 5 -11.77 52.22 -34.76
CA LEU A 5 -12.29 51.56 -33.56
C LEU A 5 -11.23 50.51 -33.21
N ILE A 6 -10.40 50.81 -32.21
CA ILE A 6 -9.48 49.83 -31.62
C ILE A 6 -10.19 49.26 -30.40
N LEU A 7 -10.67 48.03 -30.55
CA LEU A 7 -11.20 47.21 -29.47
C LEU A 7 -10.00 46.44 -28.86
N TRP A 8 -9.57 46.82 -27.66
CA TRP A 8 -8.62 46.01 -26.89
C TRP A 8 -9.38 44.86 -26.23
N GLY A 9 -9.32 43.67 -26.84
CA GLY A 9 -9.79 42.44 -26.22
C GLY A 9 -8.79 41.97 -25.17
N VAL A 10 -9.20 42.03 -23.91
CA VAL A 10 -8.50 41.39 -22.78
C VAL A 10 -8.71 39.87 -22.91
N VAL A 11 -7.66 39.14 -23.24
CA VAL A 11 -7.64 37.67 -23.13
C VAL A 11 -7.20 37.33 -21.71
N LEU A 12 -8.19 37.01 -20.85
CA LEU A 12 -7.94 36.39 -19.55
C LEU A 12 -7.78 34.88 -19.78
N LEU A 13 -6.54 34.41 -19.91
CA LEU A 13 -6.21 32.98 -19.89
C LEU A 13 -6.23 32.49 -18.44
N THR A 14 -7.37 31.96 -17.99
CA THR A 14 -7.45 31.19 -16.75
C THR A 14 -6.86 29.79 -16.97
N LEU A 15 -5.54 29.67 -16.87
CA LEU A 15 -4.80 28.40 -16.82
C LEU A 15 -4.68 27.92 -15.37
N VAL A 16 -5.75 27.38 -14.79
CA VAL A 16 -5.64 26.59 -13.54
C VAL A 16 -6.66 25.45 -13.60
N PRO A 17 -6.23 24.23 -13.99
CA PRO A 17 -6.55 23.07 -13.13
C PRO A 17 -5.46 21.99 -13.07
N ALA A 18 -4.24 22.21 -13.57
CA ALA A 18 -3.21 21.16 -13.58
C ALA A 18 -2.59 20.85 -12.20
N GLN A 19 -2.69 21.79 -11.26
CA GLN A 19 -1.98 21.71 -9.97
C GLN A 19 -2.73 20.89 -8.91
N GLU A 20 -4.07 20.80 -9.00
CA GLU A 20 -4.89 20.00 -8.09
C GLU A 20 -4.79 18.50 -8.39
N ALA A 21 -4.64 18.11 -9.66
CA ALA A 21 -4.48 16.70 -10.03
C ALA A 21 -3.16 16.10 -9.51
N GLN A 22 -2.05 16.85 -9.56
CA GLN A 22 -0.76 16.36 -9.04
C GLN A 22 -0.73 16.22 -7.51
N SER A 23 -1.53 17.00 -6.76
CA SER A 23 -1.58 16.90 -5.30
C SER A 23 -2.32 15.63 -4.85
N GLN A 24 -3.38 15.22 -5.56
CA GLN A 24 -4.15 14.01 -5.24
C GLN A 24 -3.29 12.74 -5.20
N TRP A 25 -2.37 12.56 -6.16
CA TRP A 25 -1.51 11.37 -6.20
C TRP A 25 -0.36 11.39 -5.20
N ARG A 26 0.08 12.59 -4.80
CA ARG A 26 1.19 12.76 -3.84
C ARG A 26 0.72 12.73 -2.39
N ASN A 27 -0.58 12.87 -2.15
CA ASN A 27 -1.14 13.00 -0.80
C ASN A 27 -1.46 11.67 -0.11
N GLY A 28 -1.24 10.52 -0.75
CA GLY A 28 -1.55 9.21 -0.15
C GLY A 28 -3.00 8.78 -0.39
N ASN A 29 -3.64 9.25 -1.45
CA ASN A 29 -5.05 8.94 -1.76
C ASN A 29 -5.27 7.49 -2.23
N LEU A 30 -4.21 6.71 -2.40
CA LEU A 30 -4.28 5.29 -2.69
C LEU A 30 -3.49 4.51 -1.64
N ALA A 31 -4.06 3.39 -1.20
CA ALA A 31 -3.38 2.43 -0.34
C ALA A 31 -3.18 1.10 -1.07
N LEU A 32 -2.11 0.37 -0.72
CA LEU A 32 -1.85 -0.95 -1.26
C LEU A 32 -2.31 -2.03 -0.29
N ARG A 33 -3.30 -2.84 -0.70
CA ARG A 33 -3.76 -4.00 0.06
C ARG A 33 -3.11 -5.25 -0.48
N THR A 34 -2.70 -6.11 0.44
CA THR A 34 -2.33 -7.50 0.17
C THR A 34 -3.29 -8.42 0.91
N ASN A 35 -3.46 -9.67 0.49
CA ASN A 35 -4.30 -10.65 1.20
C ASN A 35 -3.69 -11.21 2.50
N GLY A 36 -2.69 -10.52 3.05
CA GLY A 36 -1.88 -10.93 4.19
C GLY A 36 -0.51 -10.26 4.14
N ASN A 37 0.28 -10.44 5.19
CA ASN A 37 1.66 -9.92 5.25
C ASN A 37 2.69 -10.96 5.68
N SER A 38 2.24 -12.20 5.92
CA SER A 38 3.07 -13.37 6.14
C SER A 38 2.51 -14.50 5.30
N PHE A 39 3.39 -15.19 4.57
CA PHE A 39 3.05 -16.19 3.58
C PHE A 39 3.92 -17.44 3.78
N GLN A 40 3.36 -18.59 3.45
CA GLN A 40 3.98 -19.92 3.46
C GLN A 40 4.03 -20.52 2.05
N SER A 41 4.74 -21.64 1.90
CA SER A 41 4.88 -22.29 0.60
C SER A 41 3.51 -22.76 0.14
N GLY A 42 3.18 -22.51 -1.14
CA GLY A 42 1.87 -22.75 -1.73
C GLY A 42 0.91 -21.56 -1.63
N ASP A 43 1.21 -20.54 -0.81
CA ASP A 43 0.34 -19.37 -0.71
C ASP A 43 0.42 -18.51 -1.97
N ARG A 44 -0.72 -17.93 -2.32
CA ARG A 44 -0.85 -16.97 -3.41
C ARG A 44 -0.93 -15.55 -2.84
N LEU A 45 -0.09 -14.67 -3.36
CA LEU A 45 -0.15 -13.25 -3.05
C LEU A 45 -1.14 -12.56 -4.00
N LYS A 46 -2.13 -11.89 -3.41
CA LYS A 46 -3.02 -10.97 -4.10
C LYS A 46 -2.63 -9.54 -3.75
N VAL A 47 -2.52 -8.69 -4.75
CA VAL A 47 -2.19 -7.27 -4.64
C VAL A 47 -3.34 -6.45 -5.20
N GLU A 48 -3.87 -5.54 -4.39
CA GLU A 48 -4.99 -4.67 -4.73
C GLU A 48 -4.66 -3.21 -4.39
N VAL A 49 -5.14 -2.28 -5.20
CA VAL A 49 -5.09 -0.84 -4.91
C VAL A 49 -6.45 -0.41 -4.38
N LEU A 50 -6.46 0.26 -3.22
CA LEU A 50 -7.65 0.86 -2.61
C LEU A 50 -7.63 2.37 -2.85
N ALA A 51 -8.69 2.91 -3.43
CA ALA A 51 -8.93 4.34 -3.45
C ALA A 51 -9.40 4.84 -2.07
N LEU A 52 -8.63 5.72 -1.43
CA LEU A 52 -9.02 6.40 -0.19
C LEU A 52 -9.82 7.69 -0.48
N GLU A 53 -9.66 8.24 -1.68
CA GLU A 53 -10.47 9.31 -2.26
C GLU A 53 -10.84 8.96 -3.71
N THR A 54 -11.85 9.63 -4.27
CA THR A 54 -12.23 9.45 -5.68
C THR A 54 -11.13 9.96 -6.61
N ILE A 55 -10.72 9.11 -7.55
CA ILE A 55 -9.77 9.44 -8.61
C ILE A 55 -10.54 9.74 -9.90
N ASN A 56 -10.47 10.99 -10.36
CA ASN A 56 -11.21 11.48 -11.53
C ASN A 56 -10.33 11.70 -12.78
N GLU A 57 -9.21 10.99 -12.88
CA GLU A 57 -8.35 11.07 -14.07
C GLU A 57 -7.82 9.72 -14.53
N PRO A 58 -7.58 9.55 -15.85
CA PRO A 58 -7.17 8.25 -16.37
C PRO A 58 -5.75 7.85 -15.93
N PHE A 59 -5.61 6.61 -15.48
CA PHE A 59 -4.34 6.06 -14.99
C PHE A 59 -4.18 4.57 -15.30
N PHE A 60 -2.94 4.07 -15.24
CA PHE A 60 -2.65 2.64 -15.24
C PHE A 60 -1.61 2.30 -14.16
N THR A 61 -1.48 1.02 -13.83
CA THR A 61 -0.56 0.54 -12.80
C THR A 61 0.45 -0.46 -13.34
N GLN A 62 1.61 -0.55 -12.70
CA GLN A 62 2.59 -1.61 -12.94
C GLN A 62 3.10 -2.15 -11.61
N VAL A 63 3.06 -3.47 -11.44
CA VAL A 63 3.51 -4.14 -10.21
C VAL A 63 4.94 -4.65 -10.39
N SER A 64 5.78 -4.44 -9.37
CA SER A 64 7.11 -5.01 -9.26
C SER A 64 7.32 -5.64 -7.87
N TYR A 65 8.00 -6.77 -7.83
CA TYR A 65 8.40 -7.47 -6.60
C TYR A 65 9.91 -7.38 -6.46
N ARG A 66 10.37 -6.91 -5.31
CA ARG A 66 11.80 -6.84 -4.95
C ARG A 66 12.08 -7.76 -3.77
N PHE A 67 13.07 -8.63 -3.91
CA PHE A 67 13.45 -9.60 -2.88
C PHE A 67 14.94 -9.91 -2.97
N ALA A 68 15.52 -10.31 -1.84
CA ALA A 68 16.89 -10.81 -1.80
C ALA A 68 16.91 -12.30 -2.16
N GLU A 69 17.85 -12.70 -2.98
CA GLU A 69 18.10 -14.08 -3.37
C GLU A 69 19.54 -14.46 -3.05
N THR A 70 19.71 -15.65 -2.47
CA THR A 70 21.02 -16.24 -2.24
C THR A 70 21.56 -16.81 -3.55
N VAL A 71 22.64 -16.24 -4.09
CA VAL A 71 23.30 -16.73 -5.30
C VAL A 71 24.66 -17.33 -4.97
N ARG A 72 25.00 -18.44 -5.63
CA ARG A 72 26.33 -19.06 -5.55
C ARG A 72 27.19 -18.57 -6.69
N GLU A 73 28.38 -18.08 -6.37
CA GLU A 73 29.36 -17.61 -7.33
C GLU A 73 30.64 -18.44 -7.17
N LYS A 74 31.14 -18.97 -8.28
CA LYS A 74 32.40 -19.69 -8.32
C LYS A 74 33.50 -18.70 -8.67
N ASP A 75 34.49 -18.55 -7.81
CA ASP A 75 35.63 -17.69 -8.08
C ASP A 75 36.56 -18.28 -9.15
N LYS A 76 37.62 -17.54 -9.48
CA LYS A 76 38.61 -17.93 -10.50
C LYS A 76 39.40 -19.19 -10.13
N ASP A 77 39.48 -19.51 -8.84
CA ASP A 77 40.19 -20.66 -8.29
C ASP A 77 39.26 -21.87 -8.11
N GLY A 78 37.97 -21.69 -8.38
CA GLY A 78 36.96 -22.74 -8.34
C GLY A 78 36.26 -22.91 -6.99
N HIS A 79 36.47 -22.00 -6.04
CA HIS A 79 35.74 -22.00 -4.77
C HIS A 79 34.37 -21.37 -4.93
N GLU A 80 33.35 -22.04 -4.37
CA GLU A 80 31.99 -21.49 -4.29
C GLU A 80 31.87 -20.56 -3.09
N THR A 81 31.46 -19.32 -3.36
CA THR A 81 31.05 -18.34 -2.36
C THR A 81 29.57 -18.06 -2.50
N THR A 82 28.94 -17.67 -1.40
CA THR A 82 27.51 -17.34 -1.37
C THR A 82 27.36 -15.85 -1.08
N LYS A 83 26.56 -15.15 -1.88
CA LYS A 83 26.22 -13.74 -1.67
C LYS A 83 24.71 -13.53 -1.78
N GLN A 84 24.22 -12.48 -1.13
CA GLN A 84 22.85 -12.00 -1.31
C GLN A 84 22.82 -11.01 -2.48
N GLU A 85 21.89 -11.21 -3.41
CA GLU A 85 21.66 -10.31 -4.54
C GLU A 85 20.19 -9.86 -4.54
N GLU A 86 19.94 -8.57 -4.75
CA GLU A 86 18.56 -8.09 -4.90
C GLU A 86 18.05 -8.41 -6.31
N ARG A 87 16.92 -9.11 -6.39
CA ARG A 87 16.18 -9.37 -7.63
C ARG A 87 14.94 -8.51 -7.71
N THR A 88 14.59 -8.12 -8.93
CA THR A 88 13.32 -7.47 -9.24
C THR A 88 12.57 -8.27 -10.30
N SER A 89 11.31 -8.60 -10.03
CA SER A 89 10.38 -9.18 -11.00
C SER A 89 9.28 -8.17 -11.29
N THR A 90 9.14 -7.74 -12.54
CA THR A 90 8.16 -6.73 -12.96
C THR A 90 7.09 -7.36 -13.83
N ARG A 91 5.83 -7.06 -13.53
CA ARG A 91 4.67 -7.49 -14.33
C ARG A 91 4.43 -6.54 -15.52
N PRO A 92 3.74 -7.02 -16.57
CA PRO A 92 3.19 -6.14 -17.58
C PRO A 92 2.32 -5.04 -16.95
N THR A 93 2.22 -3.90 -17.63
CA THR A 93 1.33 -2.82 -17.22
C THR A 93 -0.13 -3.28 -17.29
N GLY A 94 -0.93 -2.88 -16.31
CA GLY A 94 -2.38 -3.05 -16.33
C GLY A 94 -3.06 -2.18 -17.40
N PRO A 95 -4.38 -2.37 -17.60
CA PRO A 95 -5.15 -1.51 -18.50
C PRO A 95 -5.21 -0.07 -17.99
N VAL A 96 -5.49 0.87 -18.90
CA VAL A 96 -5.88 2.23 -18.52
C VAL A 96 -7.28 2.19 -17.93
N LEU A 97 -7.45 2.81 -16.77
CA LEU A 97 -8.72 3.04 -16.09
C LEU A 97 -9.04 4.52 -16.18
N GLU A 98 -10.29 4.86 -16.50
CA GLU A 98 -10.71 6.26 -16.64
C GLU A 98 -10.86 6.97 -15.28
N SER A 99 -11.30 6.22 -14.26
CA SER A 99 -11.52 6.71 -12.90
C SER A 99 -11.52 5.56 -11.90
N LEU A 100 -11.46 5.88 -10.61
CA LEU A 100 -11.66 4.92 -9.52
C LEU A 100 -12.40 5.60 -8.36
N ASP A 101 -13.63 5.16 -8.08
CA ASP A 101 -14.41 5.75 -6.99
C ASP A 101 -13.76 5.50 -5.62
N GLN A 102 -14.01 6.40 -4.68
CA GLN A 102 -13.61 6.21 -3.29
C GLN A 102 -14.04 4.85 -2.75
N PHE A 103 -13.14 4.21 -2.01
CA PHE A 103 -13.27 2.89 -1.39
C PHE A 103 -13.49 1.73 -2.35
N ARG A 104 -13.22 1.92 -3.65
CA ARG A 104 -13.10 0.81 -4.60
C ARG A 104 -11.73 0.16 -4.50
N LEU A 105 -11.74 -1.16 -4.52
CA LEU A 105 -10.56 -1.99 -4.68
C LEU A 105 -10.40 -2.39 -6.15
N LEU A 106 -9.18 -2.24 -6.64
CA LEU A 106 -8.74 -2.70 -7.95
C LEU A 106 -7.71 -3.82 -7.75
N SER A 107 -8.00 -5.02 -8.26
CA SER A 107 -7.00 -6.09 -8.30
C SER A 107 -5.95 -5.76 -9.37
N VAL A 108 -4.67 -5.68 -8.98
CA VAL A 108 -3.56 -5.32 -9.89
C VAL A 108 -2.60 -6.48 -10.15
N ASP A 109 -2.53 -7.47 -9.25
CA ASP A 109 -1.92 -8.77 -9.52
C ASP A 109 -2.48 -9.82 -8.55
N ASP A 110 -2.70 -11.03 -9.05
CA ASP A 110 -3.03 -12.22 -8.26
C ASP A 110 -2.29 -13.47 -8.76
N THR A 111 -1.20 -13.26 -9.50
CA THR A 111 -0.48 -14.33 -10.21
C THR A 111 0.78 -14.78 -9.49
N PHE A 112 1.25 -14.00 -8.50
CA PHE A 112 2.43 -14.33 -7.73
C PHE A 112 2.15 -15.45 -6.71
N HIS A 113 2.89 -16.56 -6.80
CA HIS A 113 2.80 -17.70 -5.90
C HIS A 113 4.14 -17.89 -5.19
N PHE A 114 4.09 -18.08 -3.88
CA PHE A 114 5.27 -18.48 -3.12
C PHE A 114 5.42 -20.00 -3.21
N GLY A 115 6.53 -20.46 -3.79
CA GLY A 115 6.83 -21.89 -3.90
C GLY A 115 8.09 -22.27 -3.12
N GLU A 116 8.43 -23.56 -3.11
CA GLU A 116 9.65 -24.06 -2.45
C GLU A 116 10.93 -23.42 -3.02
N ALA A 117 10.92 -23.06 -4.31
CA ALA A 117 12.04 -22.39 -4.97
C ALA A 117 12.07 -20.86 -4.74
N SER A 118 11.03 -20.26 -4.17
CA SER A 118 11.04 -18.83 -3.83
C SER A 118 12.03 -18.59 -2.69
N PRO A 119 12.89 -17.57 -2.75
CA PRO A 119 13.77 -17.26 -1.64
C PRO A 119 12.96 -16.82 -0.43
N ALA A 120 13.22 -17.41 0.75
CA ALA A 120 12.63 -16.97 2.00
C ALA A 120 13.06 -15.53 2.32
N GLY A 121 12.20 -14.78 3.01
CA GLY A 121 12.54 -13.43 3.44
C GLY A 121 11.51 -12.39 3.05
N ARG A 122 12.00 -11.17 2.92
CA ARG A 122 11.21 -9.97 2.69
C ARG A 122 10.97 -9.77 1.19
N TYR A 123 9.71 -9.57 0.83
CA TYR A 123 9.28 -9.13 -0.49
C TYR A 123 8.71 -7.71 -0.37
N THR A 124 9.32 -6.77 -1.07
CA THR A 124 8.75 -5.43 -1.26
C THR A 124 7.94 -5.42 -2.54
N ILE A 125 6.65 -5.14 -2.42
CA ILE A 125 5.76 -4.93 -3.56
C ILE A 125 5.75 -3.43 -3.83
N GLU A 126 6.07 -3.04 -5.06
CA GLU A 126 5.95 -1.67 -5.54
C GLU A 126 4.90 -1.63 -6.65
N VAL A 127 3.91 -0.76 -6.50
CA VAL A 127 2.94 -0.46 -7.56
C VAL A 127 3.17 0.95 -8.04
N GLY A 128 3.77 1.06 -9.23
CA GLY A 128 3.87 2.33 -9.94
C GLY A 128 2.50 2.72 -10.48
N VAL A 129 2.09 3.96 -10.25
CA VAL A 129 0.87 4.53 -10.81
C VAL A 129 1.25 5.59 -11.83
N PHE A 130 0.69 5.50 -13.03
CA PHE A 130 1.09 6.31 -14.17
C PHE A 130 -0.12 6.98 -14.80
N ARG A 131 0.07 8.21 -15.27
CA ARG A 131 -0.94 8.96 -16.03
C ARG A 131 -1.21 8.24 -17.35
N GLY A 132 -2.50 8.02 -17.67
CA GLY A 132 -2.95 7.21 -18.80
C GLY A 132 -2.30 7.57 -20.14
N TYR A 133 -2.31 8.86 -20.48
CA TYR A 133 -1.90 9.33 -21.81
C TYR A 133 -0.42 9.67 -21.93
N THR A 134 0.20 10.21 -20.87
CA THR A 134 1.60 10.67 -20.92
C THR A 134 2.59 9.63 -20.43
N LYS A 135 2.12 8.57 -19.75
CA LYS A 135 2.95 7.58 -19.04
C LYS A 135 3.85 8.19 -17.96
N GLU A 136 3.58 9.43 -17.54
CA GLU A 136 4.25 10.06 -16.41
C GLU A 136 3.91 9.28 -15.14
N ARG A 137 4.92 8.95 -14.33
CA ARG A 137 4.72 8.31 -13.04
C ARG A 137 4.20 9.32 -12.03
N LEU A 138 3.01 9.08 -11.51
CA LEU A 138 2.32 9.94 -10.56
C LEU A 138 2.67 9.58 -9.12
N ALA A 139 2.75 8.28 -8.82
CA ALA A 139 3.04 7.76 -7.49
C ALA A 139 3.72 6.39 -7.52
N THR A 140 4.23 5.95 -6.38
CA THR A 140 4.65 4.57 -6.15
C THR A 140 4.15 4.13 -4.79
N LEU A 141 3.19 3.22 -4.80
CA LEU A 141 2.65 2.58 -3.61
C LEU A 141 3.53 1.41 -3.23
N ARG A 142 3.66 1.16 -1.93
CA ARG A 142 4.54 0.11 -1.43
C ARG A 142 3.84 -0.74 -0.39
N SER A 143 4.08 -2.03 -0.43
CA SER A 143 3.78 -2.92 0.68
C SER A 143 4.95 -3.86 0.90
N CYS A 144 4.98 -4.49 2.07
CA CYS A 144 6.03 -5.40 2.45
C CYS A 144 5.39 -6.64 3.05
N VAL A 145 5.75 -7.79 2.51
CA VAL A 145 5.29 -9.08 3.01
C VAL A 145 6.49 -9.97 3.28
N VAL A 146 6.27 -10.95 4.13
CA VAL A 146 7.28 -11.91 4.54
C VAL A 146 6.88 -13.28 4.01
N TYR A 147 7.80 -13.94 3.31
CA TYR A 147 7.68 -15.36 2.97
C TYR A 147 8.54 -16.19 3.91
N GLN A 148 7.93 -17.16 4.58
CA GLN A 148 8.60 -18.06 5.52
C GLN A 148 8.71 -19.44 4.91
N ASN A 149 9.94 -19.93 4.75
CA ASN A 149 10.24 -21.31 4.38
C ASN A 149 11.14 -21.94 5.45
N GLY A 150 10.57 -22.17 6.64
CA GLY A 150 11.25 -22.75 7.80
C GLY A 150 11.98 -21.72 8.67
N GLU A 151 13.00 -21.03 8.13
CA GLU A 151 13.79 -20.07 8.89
C GLU A 151 13.09 -18.72 9.07
N ARG A 152 13.31 -18.09 10.24
CA ARG A 152 12.80 -16.75 10.53
C ARG A 152 13.58 -15.75 9.69
N PRO A 153 12.92 -14.86 8.92
CA PRO A 153 13.62 -13.84 8.16
C PRO A 153 14.44 -12.93 9.07
N THR A 154 15.64 -12.58 8.64
CA THR A 154 16.55 -11.67 9.34
C THR A 154 16.14 -10.20 9.17
N ASP A 155 15.52 -9.83 8.06
CA ASP A 155 15.15 -8.46 7.74
C ASP A 155 13.68 -8.15 8.04
N ALA A 156 13.45 -7.13 8.88
CA ALA A 156 12.12 -6.65 9.18
C ALA A 156 11.53 -5.81 8.02
N CYS A 157 10.22 -5.93 7.83
CA CYS A 157 9.45 -5.02 6.99
C CYS A 157 9.42 -3.61 7.60
N PRO A 158 9.68 -2.52 6.84
CA PRO A 158 9.69 -1.15 7.37
C PRO A 158 8.35 -0.67 7.95
N LEU A 159 7.25 -1.16 7.39
CA LEU A 159 5.89 -1.01 7.91
C LEU A 159 5.26 -2.40 7.98
N HIS A 160 4.88 -2.85 9.17
CA HIS A 160 4.37 -4.22 9.36
C HIS A 160 3.40 -4.29 10.53
N LEU A 161 2.13 -4.61 10.26
CA LEU A 161 1.14 -4.95 11.28
C LEU A 161 1.24 -6.43 11.64
N ARG A 162 1.83 -6.79 12.77
CA ARG A 162 2.04 -8.19 13.15
C ARG A 162 0.80 -8.83 13.75
N SER A 163 0.18 -8.17 14.74
CA SER A 163 -0.96 -8.73 15.47
C SER A 163 -1.74 -7.66 16.22
N LEU A 164 -3.03 -7.91 16.50
CA LEU A 164 -3.78 -7.15 17.49
C LEU A 164 -3.25 -7.51 18.89
N LYS A 165 -2.72 -6.52 19.61
CA LYS A 165 -2.14 -6.70 20.95
C LYS A 165 -3.18 -6.53 22.04
N ARG A 166 -3.97 -5.47 21.97
CA ARG A 166 -5.01 -5.09 22.94
C ARG A 166 -6.15 -4.37 22.22
N ALA A 167 -7.34 -4.41 22.80
CA ALA A 167 -8.50 -3.66 22.30
C ALA A 167 -9.36 -3.19 23.48
N ASN A 168 -9.84 -1.94 23.39
CA ASN A 168 -11.16 -1.58 23.89
C ASN A 168 -12.03 -1.44 22.65
N SER A 169 -12.82 -2.47 22.37
CA SER A 169 -13.41 -2.72 21.06
C SER A 169 -14.35 -1.63 20.53
N GLU A 170 -14.69 -0.61 21.33
CA GLU A 170 -15.49 0.54 20.90
C GLU A 170 -14.72 1.86 20.80
N GLU A 171 -13.51 1.93 21.38
CA GLU A 171 -12.77 3.19 21.52
C GLU A 171 -11.39 3.12 20.84
N TRP A 172 -10.66 2.02 21.01
CA TRP A 172 -9.30 1.91 20.52
C TRP A 172 -8.85 0.47 20.25
N LEU A 173 -7.95 0.33 19.29
CA LEU A 173 -7.23 -0.91 18.97
C LEU A 173 -5.74 -0.64 19.04
N ILE A 174 -4.98 -1.50 19.72
CA ILE A 174 -3.51 -1.44 19.77
C ILE A 174 -2.95 -2.62 19.01
N PHE A 175 -2.18 -2.32 17.97
CA PHE A 175 -1.48 -3.31 17.17
C PHE A 175 0.01 -3.31 17.49
N ASP A 176 0.58 -4.50 17.42
CA ASP A 176 1.99 -4.76 17.55
C ASP A 176 2.61 -4.95 16.16
N GLY A 177 3.86 -4.53 15.96
CA GLY A 177 4.44 -4.47 14.62
C GLY A 177 5.76 -3.71 14.48
N ASN A 178 5.94 -3.09 13.32
CA ASN A 178 7.02 -2.16 13.02
C ASN A 178 6.44 -0.92 12.32
N PHE A 179 6.69 0.26 12.89
CA PHE A 179 6.09 1.52 12.47
C PHE A 179 7.11 2.65 12.55
N SER A 180 7.02 3.60 11.62
CA SER A 180 7.74 4.87 11.71
C SER A 180 7.11 5.74 12.81
N VAL A 181 7.94 6.26 13.71
CA VAL A 181 7.50 7.21 14.76
C VAL A 181 6.99 8.54 14.21
N ASN A 182 7.40 8.89 12.99
CA ASN A 182 6.99 10.10 12.28
C ASN A 182 6.00 9.80 11.14
N GLY A 183 5.42 8.59 11.12
CA GLY A 183 4.45 8.21 10.10
C GLY A 183 3.12 8.96 10.25
N ARG A 184 2.45 9.21 9.12
CA ARG A 184 1.10 9.80 9.10
C ARG A 184 0.13 8.72 8.67
N TYR A 185 -0.60 8.15 9.63
CA TYR A 185 -1.35 6.93 9.40
C TYR A 185 -2.84 7.13 9.17
N SER A 186 -3.40 6.31 8.30
CA SER A 186 -4.83 5.99 8.24
C SER A 186 -5.03 4.48 8.37
N ALA A 187 -6.21 4.07 8.83
CA ALA A 187 -6.57 2.67 8.93
C ALA A 187 -7.91 2.38 8.27
N THR A 188 -8.00 1.25 7.59
CA THR A 188 -9.22 0.77 6.94
C THR A 188 -9.56 -0.60 7.48
N LEU A 189 -10.81 -0.78 7.92
CA LEU A 189 -11.38 -2.08 8.30
C LEU A 189 -12.17 -2.60 7.11
N LEU A 190 -11.80 -3.77 6.60
CA LEU A 190 -12.45 -4.40 5.45
C LEU A 190 -13.15 -5.70 5.86
N SER A 191 -14.29 -5.97 5.23
CA SER A 191 -14.93 -7.29 5.23
C SER A 191 -15.00 -7.77 3.78
N GLY A 192 -14.14 -8.71 3.42
CA GLY A 192 -13.93 -9.10 2.02
C GLY A 192 -13.37 -7.92 1.21
N THR A 193 -14.10 -7.46 0.19
CA THR A 193 -13.73 -6.29 -0.63
C THR A 193 -14.42 -5.00 -0.20
N LYS A 194 -15.26 -5.04 0.84
CA LYS A 194 -16.03 -3.88 1.29
C LYS A 194 -15.28 -3.16 2.41
N VAL A 195 -15.07 -1.86 2.25
CA VAL A 195 -14.65 -0.98 3.35
C VAL A 195 -15.82 -0.80 4.31
N ILE A 196 -15.61 -1.17 5.57
CA ILE A 196 -16.59 -1.06 6.66
C ILE A 196 -16.37 0.23 7.45
N LYS A 197 -15.11 0.55 7.74
CA LYS A 197 -14.69 1.80 8.39
C LYS A 197 -13.40 2.29 7.74
N TYR A 198 -13.34 3.60 7.54
CA TYR A 198 -12.12 4.31 7.23
C TYR A 198 -11.84 5.29 8.37
N LEU A 199 -10.63 5.27 8.88
CA LEU A 199 -10.21 5.98 10.08
C LEU A 199 -9.01 6.86 9.74
N GLU A 200 -9.18 8.15 9.94
CA GLU A 200 -8.11 9.15 9.84
C GLU A 200 -8.03 9.95 11.14
N GLY A 201 -6.81 10.32 11.51
CA GLY A 201 -6.55 11.02 12.77
C GLY A 201 -6.57 10.09 13.99
N ASN A 202 -5.91 10.53 15.07
CA ASN A 202 -5.76 9.76 16.32
C ASN A 202 -5.19 8.34 16.13
N ILE A 203 -4.38 8.18 15.08
CA ILE A 203 -3.57 6.99 14.85
C ILE A 203 -2.11 7.38 15.10
N GLY A 204 -1.53 6.80 16.14
CA GLY A 204 -0.21 7.20 16.60
C GLY A 204 0.56 6.03 17.18
N THR A 205 1.88 6.15 17.14
CA THR A 205 2.80 5.14 17.68
C THR A 205 3.23 5.52 19.08
N SER A 206 3.21 4.58 20.03
CA SER A 206 3.83 4.74 21.36
C SER A 206 5.31 4.32 21.38
N GLY A 207 5.86 3.96 20.22
CA GLY A 207 7.23 3.54 19.95
C GLY A 207 7.30 2.88 18.56
N SER A 208 8.46 2.35 18.14
CA SER A 208 8.58 1.69 16.83
C SER A 208 7.78 0.39 16.68
N HIS A 209 7.22 -0.15 17.77
CA HIS A 209 6.63 -1.49 17.79
C HIS A 209 5.13 -1.54 18.10
N GLU A 210 4.53 -0.42 18.47
CA GLU A 210 3.10 -0.35 18.77
C GLU A 210 2.47 0.83 18.06
N ILE A 211 1.28 0.61 17.52
CA ILE A 211 0.42 1.65 16.98
C ILE A 211 -0.96 1.54 17.60
N THR A 212 -1.48 2.67 18.04
CA THR A 212 -2.82 2.81 18.59
C THR A 212 -3.70 3.46 17.53
N ILE A 213 -4.85 2.86 17.27
CA ILE A 213 -5.93 3.42 16.46
C ILE A 213 -7.05 3.75 17.43
N ALA A 214 -7.27 5.04 17.73
CA ALA A 214 -8.35 5.47 18.62
C ALA A 214 -9.41 6.24 17.81
N SER A 215 -10.67 5.80 17.87
CA SER A 215 -11.75 6.46 17.15
C SER A 215 -13.13 6.02 17.66
N HIS A 216 -14.04 6.98 17.80
CA HIS A 216 -15.46 6.72 18.05
C HIS A 216 -16.12 5.93 16.89
N LEU A 217 -15.52 5.92 15.70
CA LEU A 217 -16.02 5.15 14.57
C LEU A 217 -15.84 3.63 14.76
N LEU A 218 -15.11 3.19 15.78
CA LEU A 218 -14.97 1.78 16.15
C LEU A 218 -16.25 1.19 16.80
N THR A 219 -17.24 2.01 17.18
CA THR A 219 -18.51 1.47 17.68
C THR A 219 -19.11 0.43 16.71
N GLY A 220 -19.49 -0.73 17.26
CA GLY A 220 -20.10 -1.84 16.52
C GLY A 220 -19.11 -2.75 15.78
N VAL A 221 -17.80 -2.61 15.98
CA VAL A 221 -16.79 -3.53 15.43
C VAL A 221 -16.49 -4.73 16.35
N ALA A 222 -16.85 -4.64 17.64
CA ALA A 222 -16.67 -5.72 18.61
C ALA A 222 -17.29 -7.05 18.15
N GLY A 223 -16.60 -8.17 18.43
CA GLY A 223 -17.06 -9.52 18.12
C GLY A 223 -17.05 -9.88 16.63
N LYS A 224 -16.49 -9.03 15.76
CA LYS A 224 -16.43 -9.25 14.31
C LYS A 224 -14.98 -9.42 13.83
N THR A 225 -14.85 -10.03 12.66
CA THR A 225 -13.54 -10.27 12.02
C THR A 225 -13.39 -9.36 10.79
N TYR A 226 -12.23 -8.70 10.69
CA TYR A 226 -11.90 -7.79 9.59
C TYR A 226 -10.50 -8.02 9.07
N ASP A 227 -10.24 -7.60 7.84
CA ASP A 227 -8.89 -7.27 7.42
C ASP A 227 -8.58 -5.82 7.83
N ILE A 228 -7.41 -5.61 8.42
CA ILE A 228 -6.93 -4.30 8.84
C ILE A 228 -5.85 -3.85 7.88
N LEU A 229 -6.13 -2.79 7.13
CA LEU A 229 -5.18 -2.13 6.25
C LEU A 229 -4.71 -0.85 6.93
N LEU A 230 -3.42 -0.77 7.27
CA LEU A 230 -2.77 0.45 7.73
C LEU A 230 -2.00 1.07 6.58
N HIS A 231 -2.16 2.38 6.37
CA HIS A 231 -1.46 3.14 5.34
C HIS A 231 -0.71 4.31 5.97
N ASP A 232 0.60 4.39 5.73
CA ASP A 232 1.45 5.53 6.03
C ASP A 232 1.52 6.45 4.81
N HIS A 233 0.82 7.56 4.90
CA HIS A 233 0.75 8.59 3.87
C HIS A 233 2.10 9.27 3.61
N SER A 234 2.99 9.32 4.60
CA SER A 234 4.30 9.97 4.46
C SER A 234 5.24 9.20 3.53
N SER A 235 5.10 7.87 3.48
CA SER A 235 5.98 6.99 2.69
C SER A 235 5.25 6.21 1.59
N ASN A 236 3.95 6.42 1.43
CA ASN A 236 3.05 5.63 0.57
C ASN A 236 3.20 4.12 0.80
N ARG A 237 3.39 3.72 2.07
CA ARG A 237 3.53 2.32 2.48
C ARG A 237 2.25 1.84 3.12
N SER A 238 1.90 0.59 2.85
CA SER A 238 0.77 -0.07 3.46
C SER A 238 1.14 -1.45 4.01
N SER A 239 0.46 -1.86 5.07
CA SER A 239 0.52 -3.22 5.60
C SER A 239 -0.90 -3.72 5.82
N THR A 240 -1.17 -4.97 5.43
CA THR A 240 -2.46 -5.63 5.67
C THR A 240 -2.30 -6.77 6.67
N LEU A 241 -3.05 -6.73 7.76
CA LEU A 241 -3.22 -7.85 8.68
C LEU A 241 -4.61 -8.45 8.44
N SER A 242 -4.65 -9.68 7.95
CA SER A 242 -5.91 -10.32 7.52
C SER A 242 -6.58 -11.08 8.64
N ARG A 243 -7.92 -11.14 8.61
CA ARG A 243 -8.78 -11.91 9.53
C ARG A 243 -8.52 -11.64 11.02
N VAL A 244 -8.41 -10.37 11.38
CA VAL A 244 -8.32 -9.93 12.78
C VAL A 244 -9.70 -9.98 13.42
N THR A 245 -9.86 -10.87 14.40
CA THR A 245 -11.06 -10.88 15.25
C THR A 245 -10.91 -9.83 16.34
N ILE A 246 -11.82 -8.86 16.36
CA ILE A 246 -11.92 -7.88 17.43
C ILE A 246 -12.67 -8.51 18.60
N PRO A 247 -12.11 -8.53 19.83
CA PRO A 247 -12.79 -9.07 21.00
C PRO A 247 -14.19 -8.48 21.19
N ALA A 248 -15.12 -9.24 21.77
CA ALA A 248 -16.39 -8.68 22.21
C ALA A 248 -16.15 -7.60 23.28
N ALA A 249 -17.03 -6.60 23.37
CA ALA A 249 -17.02 -5.69 24.50
C ALA A 249 -17.36 -6.49 25.78
N PRO A 250 -16.69 -6.21 26.90
CA PRO A 250 -17.01 -6.84 28.19
C PRO A 250 -18.43 -6.51 28.66
#